data_AF-A0A1H3WF11-F1
#
_entry.id   AF-A0A1H3WF11-F1
#
_cell.length_a   1.000
_cell.length_b   1.000
_cell.length_c   1.000
_cell.angle_alpha   90.00
_cell.angle_beta   90.00
_cell.angle_gamma   90.00
#
_symmetry.space_group_name_H-M   'P 1'
#
loop_
_entity.id
_entity.type
_entity.pdbx_description
1 polymer ?
#
loop_
_entity_poly.entity_id
_entity_poly.type
_entity_poly.pdbx_seq_one_letter_code
_entity_poly.pdbx_strand_id
1 'polypeptide(L)'
;MNADRVKVLINIYLDKYDEMAAADERVLGTWTAVNTCRKHWDMDADDFGRMFHAAMRDASLILENETWKPLEGIRYLCDNDRQEEVRASFRELLARDDGDIEARQGRVLRFVRDINDMLIEAAPERWQLRQKIRTGIQYLGIIDPSENYIFRASEAAAFAGYTEVDDEIGFDRKLNLPNYYEMCNGLVDYISSRDDLLKKVARKLKQKGKDEGEPELTEIDPNHHILAYDIIRDAYQHDFYKEKAANRKSKISTVQYRAIEKTQKRALLLDEREEVVDEYDEISSLEAGAKMPDLVGRKVRHEAYGKGKVTEKNGRYLKVEFEDGMTKKFVLPIAIVGGFLDFGSAKLTEAAEAMERVKDRKKDIADRLTAIDVQLQMLE
;
A
#
# COMPACT_ATOMS: atom_id res chain seq x y z
N MET A 1 11.85 23.29 4.76
CA MET A 1 12.72 22.47 3.89
C MET A 1 14.05 23.18 3.61
N ASN A 2 15.17 22.47 3.72
CA ASN A 2 16.52 22.99 3.50
C ASN A 2 16.89 23.02 1.99
N ALA A 3 17.00 24.24 1.44
CA ALA A 3 17.25 24.44 0.01
C ALA A 3 18.61 23.91 -0.48
N ASP A 4 19.66 23.92 0.35
CA ASP A 4 20.96 23.38 -0.02
C ASP A 4 20.90 21.86 -0.18
N ARG A 5 20.09 21.18 0.63
CA ARG A 5 19.87 19.73 0.53
C ARG A 5 19.10 19.35 -0.72
N VAL A 6 18.02 20.08 -1.01
CA VAL A 6 17.26 19.90 -2.25
C VAL A 6 18.17 20.10 -3.46
N LYS A 7 19.00 21.15 -3.46
CA LYS A 7 19.99 21.39 -4.52
C LYS A 7 20.92 20.21 -4.75
N VAL A 8 21.39 19.56 -3.68
CA VAL A 8 22.24 18.37 -3.79
C VAL A 8 21.50 17.22 -4.48
N LEU A 9 20.29 16.89 -4.02
CA LEU A 9 19.50 15.80 -4.60
C LEU A 9 19.18 16.06 -6.08
N ILE A 10 18.77 17.29 -6.44
CA ILE A 10 18.50 17.63 -7.85
C ILE A 10 19.76 17.53 -8.71
N ASN A 11 20.93 17.92 -8.20
CA ASN A 11 22.16 17.78 -8.99
C ASN A 11 22.54 16.31 -9.20
N ILE A 12 22.39 15.46 -8.18
CA ILE A 12 22.61 14.01 -8.31
C ILE A 12 21.61 13.44 -9.33
N TYR A 13 20.33 13.80 -9.21
CA TYR A 13 19.28 13.39 -10.16
C TYR A 13 19.63 13.80 -11.58
N LEU A 14 20.05 15.06 -11.79
CA LEU A 14 20.44 15.57 -13.11
C LEU A 14 21.63 14.81 -13.69
N ASP A 15 22.66 14.56 -12.89
CA ASP A 15 23.88 13.87 -13.29
C ASP A 15 23.57 12.41 -13.68
N LYS A 16 22.70 11.75 -12.92
CA LYS A 16 22.32 10.34 -13.13
C LYS A 16 21.16 10.11 -14.09
N TYR A 17 20.42 11.13 -14.46
CA TYR A 17 19.18 11.00 -15.24
C TYR A 17 19.34 10.17 -16.52
N ASP A 18 20.44 10.36 -17.26
CA ASP A 18 20.67 9.63 -18.51
C ASP A 18 20.96 8.14 -18.27
N GLU A 19 21.66 7.81 -17.18
CA GLU A 19 21.95 6.44 -16.77
C GLU A 19 20.68 5.74 -16.29
N MET A 20 19.92 6.40 -15.41
CA MET A 20 18.65 5.86 -14.91
C MET A 20 17.66 5.62 -16.05
N ALA A 21 17.44 6.62 -16.91
CA ALA A 21 16.51 6.50 -18.04
C ALA A 21 16.91 5.43 -19.07
N ALA A 22 18.19 5.00 -19.09
CA ALA A 22 18.65 3.92 -19.96
C ALA A 22 18.56 2.54 -19.29
N ALA A 23 18.68 2.49 -17.96
CA ALA A 23 18.69 1.25 -17.17
C ALA A 23 17.29 0.83 -16.70
N ASP A 24 16.36 1.77 -16.57
CA ASP A 24 15.07 1.54 -15.94
C ASP A 24 13.92 2.12 -16.76
N GLU A 25 13.09 1.24 -17.32
CA GLU A 25 11.86 1.59 -18.04
C GLU A 25 10.87 2.37 -17.15
N ARG A 26 11.00 2.28 -15.82
CA ARG A 26 10.13 2.94 -14.84
C ARG A 26 10.46 4.41 -14.61
N VAL A 27 11.62 4.91 -15.03
CA VAL A 27 12.00 6.33 -14.86
C VAL A 27 10.98 7.26 -15.52
N LEU A 28 10.37 6.81 -16.62
CA LEU A 28 9.25 7.50 -17.28
C LEU A 28 7.93 6.70 -17.17
N GLY A 29 7.87 5.73 -16.27
CA GLY A 29 6.70 4.90 -16.01
C GLY A 29 5.54 5.72 -15.44
N THR A 30 5.83 6.63 -14.50
CA THR A 30 4.81 7.57 -13.96
C THR A 30 4.20 8.42 -15.07
N TRP A 31 5.04 8.99 -15.93
CA TRP A 31 4.60 9.82 -17.05
C TRP A 31 3.72 9.04 -18.02
N THR A 32 4.09 7.79 -18.30
CA THR A 32 3.31 6.89 -19.16
C THR A 32 1.95 6.59 -18.53
N ALA A 33 1.92 6.24 -17.23
CA ALA A 33 0.70 5.95 -16.50
C ALA A 33 -0.27 7.14 -16.48
N VAL A 34 0.24 8.35 -16.19
CA VAL A 34 -0.56 9.57 -16.16
C VAL A 34 -1.06 9.93 -17.55
N ASN A 35 -0.23 9.80 -18.59
CA ASN A 35 -0.65 10.07 -19.96
C ASN A 35 -1.73 9.07 -20.44
N THR A 36 -1.57 7.79 -20.15
CA THR A 36 -2.59 6.76 -20.43
C THR A 36 -3.89 7.07 -19.69
N CYS A 37 -3.81 7.49 -18.42
CA CYS A 37 -4.98 7.89 -17.66
C CYS A 37 -5.67 9.10 -18.32
N ARG A 38 -4.93 10.18 -18.59
CA ARG A 38 -5.44 11.39 -19.26
C ARG A 38 -6.18 11.11 -20.58
N LYS A 39 -5.72 10.12 -21.36
CA LYS A 39 -6.34 9.76 -22.65
C LYS A 39 -7.66 9.03 -22.55
N HIS A 40 -7.86 8.28 -21.47
CA HIS A 40 -8.98 7.35 -21.35
C HIS A 40 -9.94 7.72 -20.22
N TRP A 41 -9.51 8.51 -19.24
CA TRP A 41 -10.33 8.87 -18.09
C TRP A 41 -11.51 9.74 -18.51
N ASP A 42 -12.71 9.20 -18.33
CA ASP A 42 -13.96 9.89 -18.55
C ASP A 42 -14.95 9.45 -17.46
N MET A 43 -15.23 10.36 -16.51
CA MET A 43 -16.10 10.09 -15.37
C MET A 43 -17.53 9.73 -15.79
N ASP A 44 -17.96 10.19 -16.97
CA ASP A 44 -19.32 10.04 -17.47
C ASP A 44 -19.43 8.99 -18.58
N ALA A 45 -18.36 8.21 -18.82
CA ALA A 45 -18.38 7.08 -19.75
C ALA A 45 -19.47 6.06 -19.39
N ASP A 46 -20.23 5.59 -20.38
CA ASP A 46 -21.33 4.62 -20.20
C ASP A 46 -20.89 3.37 -19.42
N ASP A 47 -19.74 2.81 -19.78
CA ASP A 47 -19.10 1.66 -19.12
C ASP A 47 -17.89 2.14 -18.31
N PHE A 48 -18.13 2.43 -17.02
CA PHE A 48 -17.07 2.94 -16.14
C PHE A 48 -15.98 1.90 -15.92
N GLY A 49 -16.33 0.62 -15.80
CA GLY A 49 -15.36 -0.46 -15.56
C GLY A 49 -14.35 -0.59 -16.70
N ARG A 50 -14.84 -0.59 -17.95
CA ARG A 50 -13.99 -0.61 -19.14
C ARG A 50 -13.15 0.66 -19.28
N MET A 51 -13.75 1.83 -19.01
CA MET A 51 -13.03 3.11 -19.00
C MET A 51 -11.89 3.06 -17.98
N PHE A 52 -12.18 2.69 -16.73
CA PHE A 52 -11.21 2.60 -15.64
C PHE A 52 -10.06 1.64 -16.00
N HIS A 53 -10.38 0.46 -16.55
CA HIS A 53 -9.36 -0.49 -16.97
C HIS A 53 -8.42 0.07 -18.04
N ALA A 54 -8.96 0.80 -19.02
CA ALA A 54 -8.14 1.45 -20.05
C ALA A 54 -7.28 2.58 -19.47
N ALA A 55 -7.85 3.41 -18.60
CA ALA A 55 -7.16 4.55 -17.98
C ALA A 55 -6.06 4.14 -16.99
N MET A 56 -6.24 3.03 -16.28
CA MET A 56 -5.30 2.58 -15.25
C MET A 56 -4.33 1.48 -15.71
N ARG A 57 -4.34 1.12 -17.00
CA ARG A 57 -3.55 -0.02 -17.53
C ARG A 57 -2.07 0.05 -17.14
N ASP A 58 -1.46 1.23 -17.29
CA ASP A 58 -0.02 1.42 -17.08
C ASP A 58 0.30 1.86 -15.64
N ALA A 59 -0.73 2.08 -14.80
CA ALA A 59 -0.59 2.49 -13.40
C ALA A 59 -0.30 1.32 -12.43
N SER A 60 -0.34 0.08 -12.91
CA SER A 60 -0.07 -1.11 -12.08
C SER A 60 1.33 -1.12 -11.47
N LEU A 61 2.33 -0.52 -12.15
CA LEU A 61 3.69 -0.36 -11.64
C LEU A 61 3.79 0.56 -10.41
N ILE A 62 2.77 1.39 -10.18
CA ILE A 62 2.69 2.37 -9.09
C ILE A 62 1.74 1.87 -7.98
N LEU A 63 0.63 1.26 -8.41
CA LEU A 63 -0.50 0.91 -7.54
C LEU A 63 -0.50 -0.54 -7.07
N GLU A 64 0.22 -1.46 -7.71
CA GLU A 64 0.13 -2.90 -7.40
C GLU A 64 1.51 -3.54 -7.16
N ASN A 65 1.51 -4.64 -6.43
CA ASN A 65 2.65 -5.55 -6.30
C ASN A 65 2.18 -7.00 -6.54
N GLU A 66 2.99 -8.02 -6.25
CA GLU A 66 2.60 -9.43 -6.49
C GLU A 66 1.43 -9.91 -5.62
N THR A 67 1.33 -9.43 -4.38
CA THR A 67 0.40 -9.92 -3.36
C THR A 67 -0.82 -9.02 -3.18
N TRP A 68 -0.73 -7.75 -3.56
CA TRP A 68 -1.73 -6.71 -3.35
C TRP A 68 -2.09 -6.03 -4.68
N LYS A 69 -3.38 -6.09 -5.04
CA LYS A 69 -3.97 -5.85 -6.37
C LYS A 69 -5.19 -4.91 -6.33
N PRO A 70 -5.02 -3.65 -5.89
CA PRO A 70 -6.14 -2.70 -5.76
C PRO A 70 -6.82 -2.32 -7.08
N LEU A 71 -6.12 -2.32 -8.23
CA LEU A 71 -6.77 -2.05 -9.53
C LEU A 71 -7.70 -3.20 -9.92
N GLU A 72 -7.28 -4.43 -9.65
CA GLU A 72 -8.15 -5.61 -9.80
C GLU A 72 -9.38 -5.50 -8.90
N GLY A 73 -9.25 -4.93 -7.69
CA GLY A 73 -10.38 -4.73 -6.79
C GLY A 73 -11.45 -3.79 -7.36
N ILE A 74 -11.05 -2.66 -7.93
CA ILE A 74 -11.99 -1.74 -8.59
C ILE A 74 -12.67 -2.42 -9.78
N ARG A 75 -11.90 -3.16 -10.59
CA ARG A 75 -12.44 -3.91 -11.74
C ARG A 75 -13.42 -4.98 -11.29
N TYR A 76 -13.09 -5.73 -10.24
CA TYR A 76 -13.95 -6.75 -9.67
C TYR A 76 -15.30 -6.17 -9.24
N LEU A 77 -15.34 -5.02 -8.58
CA LEU A 77 -16.60 -4.37 -8.24
C LEU A 77 -17.40 -3.95 -9.49
N CYS A 78 -16.74 -3.40 -10.50
CA CYS A 78 -17.41 -3.00 -11.74
C CYS A 78 -18.00 -4.21 -12.49
N ASP A 79 -17.26 -5.32 -12.55
CA ASP A 79 -17.70 -6.57 -13.18
C ASP A 79 -18.82 -7.29 -12.40
N ASN A 80 -19.08 -6.89 -11.14
CA ASN A 80 -20.12 -7.44 -10.27
C ASN A 80 -21.21 -6.40 -9.96
N ASP A 81 -21.64 -5.65 -10.98
CA ASP A 81 -22.79 -4.73 -10.97
C ASP A 81 -22.69 -3.54 -9.99
N ARG A 82 -21.50 -3.22 -9.45
CA ARG A 82 -21.28 -2.08 -8.54
C ARG A 82 -20.61 -0.86 -9.19
N GLN A 83 -20.57 -0.79 -10.51
CA GLN A 83 -19.85 0.29 -11.21
C GLN A 83 -20.36 1.69 -10.86
N GLU A 84 -21.67 1.87 -10.59
CA GLU A 84 -22.21 3.19 -10.22
C GLU A 84 -21.80 3.62 -8.82
N GLU A 85 -21.74 2.69 -7.87
CA GLU A 85 -21.24 2.96 -6.50
C GLU A 85 -19.75 3.31 -6.56
N VAL A 86 -18.97 2.56 -7.34
CA VAL A 86 -17.55 2.87 -7.58
C VAL A 86 -17.38 4.24 -8.23
N ARG A 87 -18.16 4.54 -9.28
CA ARG A 87 -18.15 5.85 -9.96
C ARG A 87 -18.51 6.97 -8.99
N ALA A 88 -19.51 6.77 -8.12
CA ALA A 88 -19.88 7.74 -7.09
C ALA A 88 -18.73 8.00 -6.10
N SER A 89 -18.04 6.95 -5.64
CA SER A 89 -16.86 7.08 -4.77
C SER A 89 -15.74 7.85 -5.45
N PHE A 90 -15.48 7.63 -6.74
CA PHE A 90 -14.50 8.42 -7.50
C PHE A 90 -14.94 9.88 -7.71
N ARG A 91 -16.24 10.14 -7.97
CA ARG A 91 -16.77 11.51 -8.03
C ARG A 91 -16.56 12.26 -6.72
N GLU A 92 -16.77 11.59 -5.58
CA GLU A 92 -16.47 12.20 -4.29
C GLU A 92 -14.96 12.42 -4.11
N LEU A 93 -14.12 11.41 -4.39
CA LEU A 93 -12.67 11.54 -4.28
C LEU A 93 -12.15 12.78 -5.05
N LEU A 94 -12.61 12.93 -6.30
CA LEU A 94 -12.19 13.98 -7.23
C LEU A 94 -12.99 15.28 -7.11
N ALA A 95 -13.89 15.40 -6.13
CA ALA A 95 -14.64 16.64 -5.92
C ALA A 95 -13.68 17.80 -5.63
N ARG A 96 -14.00 19.00 -6.14
CA ARG A 96 -13.23 20.21 -5.86
C ARG A 96 -13.28 20.54 -4.37
N ASP A 97 -12.16 21.02 -3.86
CA ASP A 97 -11.99 21.44 -2.48
C ASP A 97 -11.40 22.84 -2.32
N ASP A 98 -11.32 23.62 -3.41
CA ASP A 98 -10.76 24.98 -3.42
C ASP A 98 -9.37 25.08 -2.75
N GLY A 99 -8.59 23.99 -2.77
CA GLY A 99 -7.26 23.90 -2.16
C GLY A 99 -7.25 23.42 -0.70
N ASP A 100 -8.39 23.03 -0.13
CA ASP A 100 -8.48 22.47 1.22
C ASP A 100 -7.96 21.01 1.26
N ILE A 101 -6.67 20.89 1.61
CA ILE A 101 -5.97 19.59 1.69
C ILE A 101 -6.49 18.73 2.84
N GLU A 102 -7.03 19.31 3.91
CA GLU A 102 -7.65 18.53 5.00
C GLU A 102 -8.96 17.89 4.51
N ALA A 103 -9.80 18.65 3.79
CA ALA A 103 -10.99 18.12 3.15
C ALA A 103 -10.65 17.02 2.14
N ARG A 104 -9.54 17.20 1.39
CA ARG A 104 -9.00 16.19 0.46
C ARG A 104 -8.62 14.90 1.16
N GLN A 105 -7.87 14.99 2.25
CA GLN A 105 -7.54 13.83 3.07
C GLN A 105 -8.80 13.13 3.58
N GLY A 106 -9.81 13.89 4.00
CA GLY A 106 -11.12 13.36 4.38
C GLY A 106 -11.78 12.54 3.27
N ARG A 107 -11.71 13.00 2.01
CA ARG A 107 -12.26 12.28 0.84
C ARG A 107 -11.47 11.01 0.50
N VAL A 108 -10.14 11.06 0.60
CA VAL A 108 -9.29 9.86 0.48
C VAL A 108 -9.70 8.78 1.49
N LEU A 109 -9.87 9.15 2.76
CA LEU A 109 -10.27 8.21 3.81
C LEU A 109 -11.64 7.59 3.56
N ARG A 110 -12.61 8.39 3.09
CA ARG A 110 -13.95 7.90 2.74
C ARG A 110 -13.93 6.99 1.52
N PHE A 111 -13.23 7.37 0.45
CA PHE A 111 -13.04 6.52 -0.73
C PHE A 111 -12.52 5.13 -0.35
N VAL A 112 -11.43 5.08 0.44
CA VAL A 112 -10.83 3.79 0.84
C VAL A 112 -11.79 2.97 1.68
N ARG A 113 -12.51 3.59 2.62
CA ARG A 113 -13.53 2.90 3.42
C ARG A 113 -14.64 2.34 2.52
N ASP A 114 -15.25 3.18 1.69
CA ASP A 114 -16.45 2.84 0.94
C ASP A 114 -16.15 1.74 -0.11
N ILE A 115 -15.02 1.82 -0.81
CA ILE A 115 -14.57 0.74 -1.73
C ILE A 115 -14.28 -0.54 -0.96
N ASN A 116 -13.61 -0.46 0.20
CA ASN A 116 -13.30 -1.65 0.99
C ASN A 116 -14.54 -2.31 1.59
N ASP A 117 -15.54 -1.53 2.01
CA ASP A 117 -16.81 -2.06 2.51
C ASP A 117 -17.52 -2.86 1.39
N MET A 118 -17.55 -2.33 0.16
CA MET A 118 -18.07 -3.07 -1.00
C MET A 118 -17.29 -4.35 -1.27
N LEU A 119 -15.96 -4.31 -1.22
CA LEU A 119 -15.11 -5.49 -1.45
C LEU A 119 -15.25 -6.54 -0.35
N ILE A 120 -15.39 -6.13 0.91
CA ILE A 120 -15.62 -7.04 2.03
C ILE A 120 -16.98 -7.71 1.91
N GLU A 121 -18.01 -6.99 1.44
CA GLU A 121 -19.33 -7.55 1.20
C GLU A 121 -19.33 -8.53 0.03
N ALA A 122 -18.69 -8.17 -1.10
CA ALA A 122 -18.72 -8.96 -2.33
C ALA A 122 -17.72 -10.14 -2.34
N ALA A 123 -16.54 -9.97 -1.74
CA ALA A 123 -15.44 -10.95 -1.76
C ALA A 123 -14.61 -10.91 -0.46
N PRO A 124 -15.18 -11.30 0.69
CA PRO A 124 -14.54 -11.17 2.00
C PRO A 124 -13.18 -11.87 2.10
N GLU A 125 -12.98 -12.96 1.36
CA GLU A 125 -11.74 -13.73 1.28
C GLU A 125 -10.66 -13.10 0.39
N ARG A 126 -11.01 -12.16 -0.49
CA ARG A 126 -10.09 -11.56 -1.46
C ARG A 126 -9.48 -10.28 -0.92
N TRP A 127 -8.74 -10.41 0.18
CA TRP A 127 -8.06 -9.31 0.87
C TRP A 127 -7.13 -8.50 -0.05
N GLN A 128 -6.50 -9.15 -1.03
CA GLN A 128 -5.57 -8.53 -1.98
C GLN A 128 -6.20 -7.42 -2.82
N LEU A 129 -7.53 -7.41 -2.96
CA LEU A 129 -8.26 -6.42 -3.75
C LEU A 129 -8.47 -5.09 -3.02
N ARG A 130 -8.22 -5.05 -1.71
CA ARG A 130 -8.55 -3.93 -0.83
C ARG A 130 -7.66 -2.71 -1.10
N GLN A 131 -8.24 -1.54 -0.95
CA GLN A 131 -7.59 -0.24 -1.06
C GLN A 131 -6.85 0.13 0.23
N LYS A 132 -5.77 0.90 0.10
CA LYS A 132 -5.03 1.51 1.22
C LYS A 132 -5.10 3.03 1.10
N ILE A 133 -4.84 3.78 2.17
CA ILE A 133 -4.82 5.27 2.12
C ILE A 133 -3.93 5.79 0.98
N ARG A 134 -2.77 5.15 0.76
CA ARG A 134 -1.90 5.49 -0.38
C ARG A 134 -2.60 5.38 -1.74
N THR A 135 -3.47 4.38 -1.98
CA THR A 135 -4.14 4.20 -3.28
C THR A 135 -5.04 5.38 -3.61
N GLY A 136 -5.80 5.90 -2.63
CA GLY A 136 -6.63 7.07 -2.83
C GLY A 136 -5.80 8.31 -3.23
N ILE A 137 -4.62 8.48 -2.64
CA ILE A 137 -3.70 9.58 -2.98
C ILE A 137 -3.06 9.36 -4.35
N GLN A 138 -2.66 8.13 -4.66
CA GLN A 138 -2.09 7.78 -5.95
C GLN A 138 -3.12 7.94 -7.08
N TYR A 139 -4.40 7.60 -6.86
CA TYR A 139 -5.48 7.89 -7.81
C TYR A 139 -5.61 9.40 -8.06
N LEU A 140 -5.59 10.23 -7.01
CA LEU A 140 -5.60 11.70 -7.17
C LEU A 140 -4.41 12.16 -8.03
N GLY A 141 -3.18 11.74 -7.70
CA GLY A 141 -1.97 12.14 -8.44
C GLY A 141 -1.89 11.60 -9.87
N ILE A 142 -2.61 10.50 -10.18
CA ILE A 142 -2.65 9.93 -11.53
C ILE A 142 -3.74 10.57 -12.39
N ILE A 143 -4.92 10.80 -11.82
CA ILE A 143 -6.10 11.32 -12.54
C ILE A 143 -6.03 12.84 -12.69
N ASP A 144 -5.59 13.55 -11.65
CA ASP A 144 -5.45 15.00 -11.64
C ASP A 144 -4.07 15.42 -11.08
N PRO A 145 -3.00 15.17 -11.85
CA PRO A 145 -1.63 15.52 -11.46
C PRO A 145 -1.43 17.03 -11.32
N SER A 146 -2.32 17.86 -11.88
CA SER A 146 -2.16 19.32 -11.83
C SER A 146 -2.33 19.89 -10.42
N GLU A 147 -3.14 19.23 -9.59
CA GLU A 147 -3.47 19.67 -8.23
C GLU A 147 -2.99 18.69 -7.15
N ASN A 148 -2.45 17.52 -7.54
CA ASN A 148 -2.16 16.43 -6.62
C ASN A 148 -0.79 15.78 -6.83
N TYR A 149 -0.29 15.18 -5.75
CA TYR A 149 0.98 14.43 -5.71
C TYR A 149 0.75 12.92 -5.50
N ILE A 150 1.69 12.12 -5.98
CA ILE A 150 1.73 10.67 -5.75
C ILE A 150 2.54 10.39 -4.47
N PHE A 151 2.01 9.57 -3.56
CA PHE A 151 2.58 9.39 -2.23
C PHE A 151 3.04 7.95 -1.94
N ARG A 152 4.22 7.82 -1.33
CA ARG A 152 4.67 6.63 -0.60
C ARG A 152 5.37 7.06 0.69
N ALA A 153 5.01 6.41 1.80
CA ALA A 153 5.43 6.84 3.13
C ALA A 153 6.94 6.75 3.36
N SER A 154 7.59 5.68 2.90
CA SER A 154 9.03 5.47 3.00
C SER A 154 9.82 6.54 2.21
N GLU A 155 9.44 6.74 0.95
CA GLU A 155 10.03 7.75 0.06
C GLU A 155 9.88 9.16 0.64
N ALA A 156 8.67 9.53 1.09
CA ALA A 156 8.41 10.81 1.72
C ALA A 156 9.19 11.00 3.02
N ALA A 157 9.26 9.99 3.88
CA ALA A 157 10.00 10.05 5.15
C ALA A 157 11.51 10.21 4.94
N ALA A 158 12.08 9.48 3.98
CA ALA A 158 13.49 9.58 3.62
C ALA A 158 13.83 10.97 3.08
N PHE A 159 13.00 11.50 2.18
CA PHE A 159 13.19 12.81 1.57
C PHE A 159 13.04 13.94 2.60
N ALA A 160 11.97 13.92 3.41
CA ALA A 160 11.73 14.87 4.49
C ALA A 160 12.91 14.91 5.48
N GLY A 161 13.41 13.74 5.86
CA GLY A 161 14.55 13.62 6.77
C GLY A 161 15.85 14.18 6.22
N TYR A 162 16.16 13.91 4.94
CA TYR A 162 17.35 14.46 4.29
C TYR A 162 17.28 15.97 4.07
N THR A 163 16.09 16.46 3.74
CA THR A 163 15.83 17.87 3.45
C THR A 163 15.42 18.68 4.68
N GLU A 164 15.52 18.11 5.88
CA GLU A 164 15.27 18.80 7.15
C GLU A 164 13.87 19.47 7.16
N VAL A 165 12.84 18.70 6.80
CA VAL A 165 11.44 19.08 7.00
C VAL A 165 11.05 18.69 8.42
N ASP A 166 10.65 19.68 9.22
CA ASP A 166 10.36 19.49 10.64
C ASP A 166 8.97 18.87 10.88
N ASP A 167 8.01 19.18 10.00
CA ASP A 167 6.63 18.72 10.13
C ASP A 167 6.48 17.22 9.83
N GLU A 168 5.78 16.51 10.72
CA GLU A 168 5.56 15.08 10.54
C GLU A 168 4.54 14.80 9.44
N ILE A 169 4.96 14.06 8.42
CA ILE A 169 4.08 13.59 7.33
C ILE A 169 3.28 12.36 7.77
N GLY A 170 3.88 11.45 8.55
CA GLY A 170 3.20 10.24 9.02
C GLY A 170 2.84 9.23 7.91
N PHE A 171 2.03 8.24 8.26
CA PHE A 171 1.56 7.17 7.40
C PHE A 171 0.26 6.57 7.96
N ASP A 172 -0.49 5.83 7.14
CA ASP A 172 -1.78 5.26 7.50
C ASP A 172 -2.71 6.27 8.19
N ARG A 173 -3.25 5.93 9.37
CA ARG A 173 -4.16 6.79 10.15
C ARG A 173 -3.46 7.99 10.77
N LYS A 174 -2.12 7.99 10.85
CA LYS A 174 -1.31 9.12 11.31
C LYS A 174 -0.85 10.02 10.16
N LEU A 175 -1.21 9.72 8.92
CA LEU A 175 -0.84 10.56 7.78
C LEU A 175 -1.39 11.99 7.95
N ASN A 176 -0.54 12.97 7.69
CA ASN A 176 -0.88 14.37 7.56
C ASN A 176 -0.60 14.78 6.11
N LEU A 177 -1.65 14.77 5.29
CA LEU A 177 -1.60 15.13 3.88
C LEU A 177 -1.21 16.60 3.66
N PRO A 178 -1.72 17.58 4.44
CA PRO A 178 -1.23 18.96 4.36
C PRO A 178 0.29 19.09 4.47
N ASN A 179 0.92 18.42 5.44
CA ASN A 179 2.37 18.46 5.62
C ASN A 179 3.12 17.84 4.43
N TYR A 180 2.58 16.76 3.85
CA TYR A 180 3.15 16.18 2.64
C TYR A 180 3.08 17.14 1.44
N TYR A 181 1.92 17.77 1.24
CA TYR A 181 1.72 18.74 0.16
C TYR A 181 2.61 19.95 0.32
N GLU A 182 2.78 20.48 1.54
CA GLU A 182 3.67 21.60 1.80
C GLU A 182 5.14 21.28 1.46
N MET A 183 5.60 20.08 1.82
CA MET A 183 6.93 19.62 1.41
C MET A 183 7.07 19.54 -0.11
N CYS A 184 6.07 18.98 -0.80
CA CYS A 184 6.07 18.86 -2.25
C CYS A 184 6.02 20.23 -2.95
N ASN A 185 5.20 21.16 -2.47
CA ASN A 185 5.13 22.54 -2.96
C ASN A 185 6.50 23.22 -2.89
N GLY A 186 7.20 23.12 -1.75
CA GLY A 186 8.54 23.67 -1.62
C GLY A 186 9.55 23.04 -2.58
N LEU A 187 9.40 21.75 -2.92
CA LEU A 187 10.24 21.09 -3.92
C LEU A 187 9.91 21.59 -5.33
N VAL A 188 8.63 21.74 -5.67
CA VAL A 188 8.13 22.28 -6.95
C VAL A 188 8.62 23.71 -7.17
N ASP A 189 8.60 24.56 -6.15
CA ASP A 189 9.14 25.92 -6.22
C ASP A 189 10.62 25.91 -6.63
N TYR A 190 11.40 25.00 -6.02
CA TYR A 190 12.80 24.86 -6.37
C TYR A 190 13.00 24.27 -7.77
N ILE A 191 12.23 23.25 -8.18
CA ILE A 191 12.24 22.68 -9.54
C ILE A 191 11.94 23.76 -10.58
N SER A 192 10.96 24.62 -10.32
CA SER A 192 10.54 25.71 -11.21
C SER A 192 11.66 26.71 -11.47
N SER A 193 12.63 26.81 -10.57
CA SER A 193 13.83 27.66 -10.74
C SER A 193 14.98 26.99 -11.53
N ARG A 194 14.85 25.71 -11.90
CA ARG A 194 15.91 24.87 -12.47
C ARG A 194 15.74 24.59 -13.96
N ASP A 195 16.03 25.61 -14.76
CA ASP A 195 16.04 25.58 -16.23
C ASP A 195 16.80 24.37 -16.83
N ASP A 196 17.93 24.00 -16.23
CA ASP A 196 18.79 22.89 -16.66
C ASP A 196 18.11 21.53 -16.49
N LEU A 197 17.45 21.33 -15.34
CA LEU A 197 16.63 20.16 -15.06
C LEU A 197 15.43 20.09 -16.01
N LEU A 198 14.64 21.16 -16.10
CA LEU A 198 13.44 21.19 -16.92
C LEU A 198 13.75 20.92 -18.40
N LYS A 199 14.81 21.52 -18.95
CA LYS A 199 15.26 21.25 -20.33
C LYS A 199 15.70 19.80 -20.53
N LYS A 200 16.39 19.20 -19.55
CA LYS A 200 16.85 17.80 -19.66
C LYS A 200 15.68 16.83 -19.67
N VAL A 201 14.74 16.99 -18.74
CA VAL A 201 13.52 16.16 -18.63
C VAL A 201 12.64 16.35 -19.87
N ALA A 202 12.36 17.60 -20.28
CA ALA A 202 11.56 17.88 -21.48
C ALA A 202 12.16 17.26 -22.76
N ARG A 203 13.49 17.31 -22.92
CA ARG A 203 14.17 16.66 -24.06
C ARG A 203 13.92 15.15 -24.08
N LYS A 204 13.93 14.51 -22.91
CA LYS A 204 13.77 13.06 -22.76
C LYS A 204 12.32 12.63 -22.95
N LEU A 205 11.37 13.37 -22.40
CA LEU A 205 9.95 13.19 -22.66
C LEU A 205 9.63 13.36 -24.14
N LYS A 206 10.18 14.38 -24.81
CA LYS A 206 10.00 14.58 -26.25
C LYS A 206 10.56 13.41 -27.07
N GLN A 207 11.71 12.86 -26.66
CA GLN A 207 12.29 11.70 -27.34
C GLN A 207 11.40 10.46 -27.17
N LYS A 208 11.02 10.12 -25.92
CA LYS A 208 10.10 9.02 -25.64
C LYS A 208 8.77 9.18 -26.36
N GLY A 209 8.18 10.37 -26.31
CA GLY A 209 6.93 10.69 -27.01
C GLY A 209 7.03 10.52 -28.52
N LYS A 210 8.18 10.85 -29.12
CA LYS A 210 8.41 10.55 -30.55
C LYS A 210 8.50 9.04 -30.81
N ASP A 211 9.20 8.31 -29.95
CA ASP A 211 9.46 6.89 -30.13
C ASP A 211 8.19 6.04 -29.91
N GLU A 212 7.29 6.48 -29.04
CA GLU A 212 6.05 5.78 -28.68
C GLU A 212 4.81 6.31 -29.40
N GLY A 213 4.93 7.39 -30.17
CA GLY A 213 3.77 8.03 -30.83
C GLY A 213 2.89 8.82 -29.86
N GLU A 214 3.50 9.36 -28.82
CA GLU A 214 2.92 10.00 -27.65
C GLU A 214 3.42 11.46 -27.48
N PRO A 215 3.16 12.36 -28.44
CA PRO A 215 3.71 13.72 -28.43
C PRO A 215 3.21 14.56 -27.25
N GLU A 216 2.07 14.22 -26.65
CA GLU A 216 1.48 14.95 -25.52
C GLU A 216 2.22 14.74 -24.19
N LEU A 217 3.17 13.80 -24.10
CA LEU A 217 3.94 13.51 -22.88
C LEU A 217 4.64 14.74 -22.27
N THR A 218 4.96 15.76 -23.07
CA THR A 218 5.59 16.99 -22.56
C THR A 218 4.61 17.97 -21.90
N GLU A 219 3.30 17.72 -22.00
CA GLU A 219 2.25 18.64 -21.54
C GLU A 219 1.47 18.12 -20.33
N ILE A 220 1.75 16.90 -19.84
CA ILE A 220 0.96 16.25 -18.79
C ILE A 220 1.30 16.74 -17.38
N ASP A 221 2.39 17.48 -17.19
CA ASP A 221 2.87 17.95 -15.88
C ASP A 221 3.17 19.47 -15.86
N PRO A 222 2.16 20.32 -16.07
CA PRO A 222 2.37 21.76 -16.14
C PRO A 222 2.88 22.37 -14.83
N ASN A 223 2.61 21.72 -13.69
CA ASN A 223 2.97 22.19 -12.35
C ASN A 223 4.13 21.40 -11.71
N HIS A 224 4.78 20.52 -12.48
CA HIS A 224 5.96 19.76 -12.04
C HIS A 224 5.71 18.76 -10.88
N HIS A 225 4.47 18.35 -10.65
CA HIS A 225 4.09 17.43 -9.59
C HIS A 225 4.55 15.99 -9.88
N ILE A 226 4.49 15.57 -11.15
CA ILE A 226 5.03 14.26 -11.56
C ILE A 226 6.55 14.26 -11.40
N LEU A 227 7.21 15.33 -11.83
CA LEU A 227 8.66 15.47 -11.66
C LEU A 227 9.09 15.53 -10.18
N ALA A 228 8.32 16.20 -9.32
CA ALA A 228 8.56 16.21 -7.88
C ALA A 228 8.49 14.79 -7.30
N TYR A 229 7.47 14.00 -7.68
CA TYR A 229 7.37 12.61 -7.27
C TYR A 229 8.55 11.76 -7.77
N ASP A 230 8.91 11.84 -9.04
CA ASP A 230 10.04 11.09 -9.60
C ASP A 230 11.35 11.42 -8.87
N ILE A 231 11.62 12.69 -8.52
CA ILE A 231 12.81 13.07 -7.77
C ILE A 231 12.80 12.45 -6.36
N ILE A 232 11.67 12.48 -5.66
CA ILE A 232 11.52 11.89 -4.32
C ILE A 232 11.73 10.37 -4.39
N ARG A 233 11.06 9.71 -5.33
CA ARG A 233 11.16 8.26 -5.57
C ARG A 233 12.59 7.85 -5.92
N ASP A 234 13.19 8.49 -6.92
CA ASP A 234 14.50 8.10 -7.44
C ASP A 234 15.60 8.39 -6.42
N ALA A 235 15.47 9.45 -5.63
CA ALA A 235 16.39 9.70 -4.51
C ALA A 235 16.39 8.55 -3.50
N TYR A 236 15.23 7.93 -3.25
CA TYR A 236 15.10 6.77 -2.38
C TYR A 236 15.57 5.48 -3.05
N GLN A 237 15.07 5.16 -4.24
CA GLN A 237 15.35 3.89 -4.93
C GLN A 237 16.82 3.73 -5.33
N HIS A 238 17.51 4.85 -5.61
CA HIS A 238 18.92 4.86 -5.98
C HIS A 238 19.85 5.36 -4.85
N ASP A 239 19.33 5.54 -3.63
CA ASP A 239 20.10 5.86 -2.44
C ASP A 239 20.97 7.13 -2.55
N PHE A 240 20.42 8.19 -3.18
CA PHE A 240 21.12 9.47 -3.39
C PHE A 240 21.56 10.13 -2.07
N TYR A 241 20.94 9.77 -0.96
CA TYR A 241 21.23 10.31 0.36
C TYR A 241 22.65 10.00 0.85
N LYS A 242 23.28 8.92 0.35
CA LYS A 242 24.68 8.56 0.68
C LYS A 242 25.69 9.25 -0.23
N GLU A 243 25.25 9.83 -1.34
CA GLU A 243 26.13 10.44 -2.31
C GLU A 243 26.59 11.83 -1.88
N LYS A 244 27.86 12.10 -2.17
CA LYS A 244 28.43 13.43 -1.95
C LYS A 244 28.23 14.23 -3.22
N ALA A 245 27.59 15.39 -3.10
CA ALA A 245 27.53 16.37 -4.18
C ALA A 245 28.93 16.61 -4.77
N ALA A 246 29.03 16.80 -6.09
CA ALA A 246 30.30 17.11 -6.77
C ALA A 246 31.03 18.32 -6.13
N ASN A 247 30.28 19.24 -5.50
CA ASN A 247 30.83 20.34 -4.71
C ASN A 247 31.08 19.95 -3.24
N ARG A 248 32.34 19.64 -2.92
CA ARG A 248 32.86 19.23 -1.58
C ARG A 248 32.70 20.27 -0.44
N LYS A 249 31.94 21.35 -0.59
CA LYS A 249 31.91 22.47 0.38
C LYS A 249 30.89 22.33 1.52
N SER A 250 29.89 21.44 1.43
CA SER A 250 28.94 21.20 2.53
C SER A 250 29.41 20.02 3.39
N LYS A 251 30.19 20.28 4.45
CA LYS A 251 30.43 19.27 5.48
C LYS A 251 29.14 19.06 6.27
N ILE A 252 28.52 17.89 6.13
CA ILE A 252 27.43 17.44 7.01
C ILE A 252 28.03 17.24 8.41
N SER A 253 27.42 17.84 9.44
CA SER A 253 27.85 17.59 10.82
C SER A 253 27.53 16.14 11.23
N THR A 254 28.25 15.60 12.22
CA THR A 254 27.97 14.27 12.76
C THR A 254 26.52 14.15 13.28
N VAL A 255 25.97 15.23 13.83
CA VAL A 255 24.58 15.28 14.32
C VAL A 255 23.60 15.14 13.16
N GLN A 256 23.80 15.92 12.08
CA GLN A 256 22.96 15.83 10.89
C GLN A 256 23.08 14.46 10.20
N TYR A 257 24.28 13.89 10.12
CA TYR A 257 24.45 12.57 9.56
C TYR A 257 23.64 11.50 10.31
N ARG A 258 23.67 11.54 11.65
CA ARG A 258 22.86 10.64 12.49
C ARG A 258 21.36 10.87 12.32
N ALA A 259 20.92 12.12 12.16
CA ALA A 259 19.52 12.43 11.88
C ALA A 259 19.08 11.84 10.53
N ILE A 260 19.89 12.01 9.48
CA ILE A 260 19.64 11.39 8.17
C ILE A 260 19.58 9.86 8.32
N GLU A 261 20.56 9.23 8.97
CA GLU A 261 20.57 7.78 9.21
C GLU A 261 19.32 7.29 9.96
N LYS A 262 18.86 8.03 10.98
CA LYS A 262 17.61 7.76 11.72
C LYS A 262 16.42 7.74 10.75
N THR A 263 16.30 8.75 9.88
CA THR A 263 15.18 8.88 8.93
C THR A 263 15.24 7.86 7.80
N GLN A 264 16.42 7.50 7.31
CA GLN A 264 16.57 6.41 6.33
C GLN A 264 16.23 5.04 6.94
N LYS A 265 16.62 4.79 8.19
CA LYS A 265 16.19 3.60 8.92
C LYS A 265 14.67 3.57 9.09
N ARG A 266 14.06 4.70 9.43
CA ARG A 266 12.60 4.83 9.52
C ARG A 266 11.92 4.51 8.18
N ALA A 267 12.46 5.00 7.06
CA ALA A 267 11.93 4.71 5.73
C ALA A 267 11.98 3.21 5.38
N LEU A 268 13.10 2.53 5.67
CA LEU A 268 13.20 1.07 5.47
C LEU A 268 12.21 0.28 6.34
N LEU A 269 12.01 0.70 7.59
CA LEU A 269 11.02 0.09 8.47
C LEU A 269 9.58 0.32 7.97
N LEU A 270 9.29 1.43 7.28
CA LEU A 270 7.98 1.65 6.67
C LEU A 270 7.72 0.69 5.51
N ASP A 271 8.74 0.39 4.69
CA ASP A 271 8.66 -0.63 3.64
C ASP A 271 8.47 -2.02 4.24
N GLU A 272 9.26 -2.40 5.24
CA GLU A 272 9.11 -3.68 5.95
C GLU A 272 7.73 -3.82 6.59
N ARG A 273 7.25 -2.73 7.23
CA ARG A 273 5.92 -2.71 7.84
C ARG A 273 4.84 -2.98 6.82
N GLU A 274 4.94 -2.39 5.64
CA GLU A 274 3.98 -2.56 4.57
C GLU A 274 3.87 -4.01 4.12
N GLU A 275 5.01 -4.68 3.93
CA GLU A 275 5.08 -6.11 3.61
C GLU A 275 4.45 -6.97 4.72
N VAL A 276 4.76 -6.67 5.98
CA VAL A 276 4.21 -7.39 7.14
C VAL A 276 2.70 -7.17 7.28
N VAL A 277 2.18 -6.01 6.91
CA VAL A 277 0.73 -5.75 6.86
C VAL A 277 0.07 -6.60 5.78
N ASP A 278 0.68 -6.74 4.60
CA ASP A 278 0.18 -7.62 3.54
C ASP A 278 0.19 -9.09 3.98
N GLU A 279 1.27 -9.55 4.63
CA GLU A 279 1.32 -10.89 5.24
C GLU A 279 0.21 -11.09 6.30
N TYR A 280 -0.08 -10.06 7.09
CA TYR A 280 -1.10 -10.10 8.14
C TYR A 280 -2.52 -10.17 7.57
N ASP A 281 -2.79 -9.43 6.50
CA ASP A 281 -4.08 -9.48 5.80
C ASP A 281 -4.27 -10.82 5.09
N GLU A 282 -3.21 -11.38 4.49
CA GLU A 282 -3.22 -12.71 3.89
C GLU A 282 -3.58 -13.79 4.92
N ILE A 283 -2.83 -13.85 6.02
CA ILE A 283 -3.05 -14.88 7.04
C ILE A 283 -4.39 -14.71 7.74
N SER A 284 -4.89 -13.47 7.86
CA SER A 284 -6.22 -13.19 8.40
C SER A 284 -7.33 -13.69 7.47
N SER A 285 -7.17 -13.58 6.16
CA SER A 285 -8.10 -14.16 5.19
C SER A 285 -8.09 -15.69 5.26
N LEU A 286 -6.90 -16.30 5.31
CA LEU A 286 -6.75 -17.75 5.47
C LEU A 286 -7.42 -18.25 6.75
N GLU A 287 -7.26 -17.53 7.87
CA GLU A 287 -7.92 -17.87 9.14
C GLU A 287 -9.45 -17.79 9.03
N ALA A 288 -9.98 -16.75 8.39
CA ALA A 288 -11.42 -16.57 8.19
C ALA A 288 -12.04 -17.68 7.32
N GLY A 289 -11.28 -18.15 6.32
CA GLY A 289 -11.66 -19.27 5.46
C GLY A 289 -11.52 -20.64 6.15
N ALA A 290 -10.61 -20.78 7.12
CA ALA A 290 -10.34 -22.05 7.77
C ALA A 290 -11.47 -22.42 8.75
N LYS A 291 -12.32 -23.38 8.35
CA LYS A 291 -13.45 -23.85 9.15
C LYS A 291 -13.41 -25.36 9.32
N MET A 292 -13.52 -25.82 10.56
CA MET A 292 -13.80 -27.22 10.84
C MET A 292 -15.19 -27.58 10.29
N PRO A 293 -15.36 -28.77 9.69
CA PRO A 293 -16.67 -29.26 9.28
C PRO A 293 -17.64 -29.33 10.46
N ASP A 294 -18.92 -29.52 10.18
CA ASP A 294 -19.85 -29.85 11.26
C ASP A 294 -19.50 -31.22 11.86
N LEU A 295 -19.35 -31.23 13.17
CA LEU A 295 -18.98 -32.40 13.95
C LEU A 295 -20.14 -32.88 14.83
N VAL A 296 -21.26 -32.14 14.88
CA VAL A 296 -22.44 -32.54 15.67
C VAL A 296 -22.92 -33.92 15.23
N GLY A 297 -23.19 -34.79 16.21
CA GLY A 297 -23.61 -36.17 16.00
C GLY A 297 -22.47 -37.15 15.71
N ARG A 298 -21.24 -36.69 15.44
CA ARG A 298 -20.09 -37.60 15.23
C ARG A 298 -19.66 -38.26 16.53
N LYS A 299 -19.24 -39.52 16.41
CA LYS A 299 -18.58 -40.27 17.49
C LYS A 299 -17.14 -39.79 17.63
N VAL A 300 -16.66 -39.73 18.86
CA VAL A 300 -15.31 -39.30 19.20
C VAL A 300 -14.79 -40.16 20.35
N ARG A 301 -13.48 -40.31 20.45
CA ARG A 301 -12.83 -40.90 21.62
C ARG A 301 -12.03 -39.82 22.34
N HIS A 302 -12.17 -39.77 23.65
CA HIS A 302 -11.32 -38.99 24.53
C HIS A 302 -10.35 -39.91 25.28
N GLU A 303 -9.12 -39.44 25.52
CA GLU A 303 -8.08 -40.22 26.21
C GLU A 303 -8.52 -40.73 27.60
N ALA A 304 -9.09 -39.85 28.43
CA ALA A 304 -9.55 -40.18 29.79
C ALA A 304 -11.02 -40.65 29.88
N TYR A 305 -11.95 -39.99 29.17
CA TYR A 305 -13.39 -40.27 29.29
C TYR A 305 -13.92 -41.35 28.33
N GLY A 306 -13.07 -41.91 27.47
CA GLY A 306 -13.47 -42.97 26.56
C GLY A 306 -14.35 -42.49 25.41
N LYS A 307 -15.34 -43.29 25.02
CA LYS A 307 -16.19 -43.01 23.84
C LYS A 307 -17.23 -41.93 24.17
N GLY A 308 -17.43 -41.01 23.24
CA GLY A 308 -18.44 -39.97 23.35
C GLY A 308 -19.06 -39.60 22.00
N LYS A 309 -20.04 -38.71 22.05
CA LYS A 309 -20.74 -38.16 20.90
C LYS A 309 -20.82 -36.64 21.03
N VAL A 310 -20.50 -35.93 19.94
CA VAL A 310 -20.65 -34.47 19.90
C VAL A 310 -22.14 -34.14 19.88
N THR A 311 -22.60 -33.32 20.82
CA THR A 311 -24.02 -32.91 20.96
C THR A 311 -24.26 -31.48 20.51
N GLU A 312 -23.25 -30.63 20.56
CA GLU A 312 -23.36 -29.21 20.21
C GLU A 312 -22.03 -28.67 19.68
N LYS A 313 -22.11 -27.74 18.72
CA LYS A 313 -20.98 -26.93 18.24
C LYS A 313 -21.39 -25.46 18.21
N ASN A 314 -20.68 -24.62 18.95
CA ASN A 314 -20.87 -23.16 18.96
C ASN A 314 -19.53 -22.47 18.69
N GLY A 315 -19.34 -22.00 17.45
CA GLY A 315 -18.06 -21.46 16.98
C GLY A 315 -16.92 -22.47 17.17
N ARG A 316 -15.95 -22.11 18.00
CA ARG A 316 -14.79 -22.97 18.34
C ARG A 316 -15.08 -24.00 19.45
N TYR A 317 -16.22 -23.93 20.13
CA TYR A 317 -16.51 -24.79 21.27
C TYR A 317 -17.33 -26.01 20.84
N LEU A 318 -16.90 -27.20 21.27
CA LEU A 318 -17.64 -28.46 21.14
C LEU A 318 -18.14 -28.90 22.50
N LYS A 319 -19.36 -29.44 22.53
CA LYS A 319 -19.92 -30.16 23.67
C LYS A 319 -19.97 -31.64 23.34
N VAL A 320 -19.38 -32.48 24.19
CA VAL A 320 -19.31 -33.94 24.00
C VAL A 320 -19.94 -34.61 25.20
N GLU A 321 -20.90 -35.49 24.93
CA GLU A 321 -21.52 -36.38 25.91
C GLU A 321 -20.83 -37.75 25.86
N PHE A 322 -20.44 -38.27 27.03
CA PHE A 322 -19.76 -39.55 27.19
C PHE A 322 -20.70 -40.63 27.73
N GLU A 323 -20.28 -41.90 27.65
CA GLU A 323 -21.11 -43.06 28.02
C GLU A 323 -21.59 -43.07 29.48
N ASP A 324 -20.93 -42.35 30.38
CA ASP A 324 -21.31 -42.17 31.79
C ASP A 324 -22.37 -41.06 32.00
N GLY A 325 -22.86 -40.44 30.92
CA GLY A 325 -23.78 -39.30 30.96
C GLY A 325 -23.09 -37.96 31.25
N MET A 326 -21.77 -37.94 31.44
CA MET A 326 -21.01 -36.72 31.65
C MET A 326 -20.91 -35.93 30.35
N THR A 327 -21.04 -34.61 30.45
CA THR A 327 -20.83 -33.72 29.32
C THR A 327 -19.66 -32.78 29.57
N LYS A 328 -18.73 -32.69 28.61
CA LYS A 328 -17.57 -31.78 28.66
C LYS A 328 -17.55 -30.84 27.47
N LYS A 329 -16.90 -29.69 27.67
CA LYS A 329 -16.64 -28.71 26.62
C LYS A 329 -15.17 -28.76 26.19
N PHE A 330 -14.94 -28.71 24.88
CA PHE A 330 -13.62 -28.71 24.26
C PHE A 330 -13.49 -27.54 23.29
N VAL A 331 -12.26 -27.10 23.03
CA VAL A 331 -11.96 -25.98 22.13
C VAL A 331 -11.26 -26.49 20.88
N LEU A 332 -11.75 -26.12 19.69
CA LEU A 332 -11.13 -26.43 18.40
C LEU A 332 -10.13 -25.34 17.96
N PRO A 333 -9.09 -25.69 17.17
CA PRO A 333 -8.71 -27.05 16.78
C PRO A 333 -7.86 -27.79 17.83
N ILE A 334 -7.43 -27.10 18.90
CA ILE A 334 -6.46 -27.61 19.88
C ILE A 334 -6.87 -28.92 20.55
N ALA A 335 -8.17 -29.19 20.73
CA ALA A 335 -8.65 -30.45 21.28
C ALA A 335 -8.32 -31.66 20.39
N ILE A 336 -8.25 -31.48 19.07
CA ILE A 336 -7.86 -32.53 18.13
C ILE A 336 -6.33 -32.60 18.03
N VAL A 337 -5.68 -31.44 17.84
CA VAL A 337 -4.21 -31.36 17.70
C VAL A 337 -3.49 -31.88 18.95
N GLY A 338 -4.00 -31.54 20.13
CA GLY A 338 -3.46 -32.01 21.42
C GLY A 338 -3.81 -33.46 21.77
N GLY A 339 -4.51 -34.20 20.90
CA GLY A 339 -4.86 -35.61 21.12
C GLY A 339 -6.01 -35.86 22.08
N PHE A 340 -6.65 -34.81 22.63
CA PHE A 340 -7.77 -34.95 23.57
C PHE A 340 -9.02 -35.54 22.91
N LEU A 341 -9.26 -35.26 21.63
CA LEU A 341 -10.39 -35.76 20.85
C LEU A 341 -9.91 -36.44 19.57
N ASP A 342 -10.10 -37.75 19.49
CA ASP A 342 -9.82 -38.57 18.32
C ASP A 342 -11.12 -38.96 17.59
N PHE A 343 -11.26 -38.48 16.36
CA PHE A 343 -12.38 -38.79 15.47
C PHE A 343 -12.07 -39.94 14.48
N GLY A 344 -10.89 -40.55 14.56
CA GLY A 344 -10.46 -41.63 13.66
C GLY A 344 -10.34 -41.20 12.19
N SER A 345 -10.10 -39.92 11.94
CA SER A 345 -10.13 -39.33 10.59
C SER A 345 -8.89 -38.47 10.36
N ALA A 346 -7.93 -38.99 9.60
CA ALA A 346 -6.71 -38.26 9.23
C ALA A 346 -7.01 -36.87 8.63
N LYS A 347 -8.02 -36.77 7.76
CA LYS A 347 -8.46 -35.49 7.18
C LYS A 347 -8.90 -34.44 8.22
N LEU A 348 -9.49 -34.87 9.34
CA LEU A 348 -9.92 -33.96 10.40
C LEU A 348 -8.72 -33.49 11.23
N THR A 349 -7.77 -34.38 11.47
CA THR A 349 -6.50 -34.06 12.13
C THR A 349 -5.68 -33.10 11.27
N GLU A 350 -5.51 -33.38 9.98
CA GLU A 350 -4.80 -32.50 9.04
C GLU A 350 -5.44 -31.10 8.96
N ALA A 351 -6.77 -31.01 8.93
CA ALA A 351 -7.49 -29.74 8.93
C ALA A 351 -7.29 -28.98 10.26
N ALA A 352 -7.35 -29.69 11.39
CA ALA A 352 -7.13 -29.10 12.72
C ALA A 352 -5.69 -28.57 12.87
N GLU A 353 -4.70 -29.33 12.43
CA GLU A 353 -3.30 -28.91 12.42
C GLU A 353 -3.05 -27.73 11.48
N ALA A 354 -3.68 -27.72 10.29
CA ALA A 354 -3.58 -26.58 9.38
C ALA A 354 -4.15 -25.30 10.00
N MET A 355 -5.29 -25.40 10.69
CA MET A 355 -5.87 -24.27 11.43
C MET A 355 -4.96 -23.77 12.55
N GLU A 356 -4.30 -24.67 13.29
CA GLU A 356 -3.38 -24.26 14.35
C GLU A 356 -2.13 -23.59 13.78
N ARG A 357 -1.55 -24.13 12.68
CA ARG A 357 -0.43 -23.49 11.97
C ARG A 357 -0.76 -22.08 11.49
N VAL A 358 -1.97 -21.86 10.99
CA VAL A 358 -2.42 -20.52 10.57
C VAL A 358 -2.47 -19.56 11.75
N LYS A 359 -2.97 -20.00 12.91
CA LYS A 359 -3.02 -19.17 14.13
C LYS A 359 -1.64 -18.83 14.67
N ASP A 360 -0.75 -19.81 14.73
CA ASP A 360 0.63 -19.60 15.20
C ASP A 360 1.36 -18.62 14.29
N ARG A 361 1.26 -18.82 12.96
CA ARG A 361 1.84 -17.89 11.98
C ARG A 361 1.24 -16.49 12.10
N LYS A 362 -0.07 -16.37 12.28
CA LYS A 362 -0.73 -15.06 12.47
C LYS A 362 -0.21 -14.35 13.71
N LYS A 363 0.00 -15.07 14.81
CA LYS A 363 0.57 -14.52 16.03
C LYS A 363 2.00 -14.02 15.79
N ASP A 364 2.84 -14.81 15.15
CA ASP A 364 4.23 -14.42 14.85
C ASP A 364 4.30 -13.16 13.96
N ILE A 365 3.42 -13.05 12.96
CA ILE A 365 3.30 -11.86 12.10
C ILE A 365 2.82 -10.64 12.92
N ALA A 366 1.84 -10.83 13.80
CA ALA A 366 1.34 -9.74 14.67
C ALA A 366 2.43 -9.22 15.63
N ASP A 367 3.24 -10.13 16.20
CA ASP A 367 4.35 -9.79 17.07
C ASP A 367 5.45 -9.03 16.29
N ARG A 368 5.77 -9.45 15.05
CA ARG A 368 6.66 -8.73 14.13
C ARG A 368 6.13 -7.32 13.83
N LEU A 369 4.86 -7.18 13.47
CA LEU A 369 4.24 -5.89 13.18
C LEU A 369 4.32 -4.95 14.38
N THR A 370 4.02 -5.46 15.57
CA THR A 370 4.13 -4.70 16.83
C THR A 370 5.56 -4.25 17.11
N ALA A 371 6.55 -5.13 16.87
CA ALA A 371 7.96 -4.79 17.04
C ALA A 371 8.40 -3.67 16.08
N ILE A 372 7.94 -3.71 14.82
CA ILE A 372 8.20 -2.65 13.83
C ILE A 372 7.55 -1.34 14.25
N ASP A 373 6.28 -1.37 14.69
CA ASP A 373 5.57 -0.18 15.18
C ASP A 373 6.28 0.48 16.37
N VAL A 374 6.80 -0.31 17.31
CA VAL A 374 7.61 0.19 18.42
C VAL A 374 8.91 0.81 17.92
N GLN A 375 9.60 0.17 16.98
CA GLN A 375 10.82 0.74 16.40
C GLN A 375 10.56 2.05 15.65
N LEU A 376 9.44 2.17 14.94
CA LEU A 376 9.03 3.40 14.28
C LEU A 376 8.77 4.52 15.29
N GLN A 377 8.08 4.24 16.39
CA GLN A 377 7.86 5.21 17.47
C GLN A 377 9.15 5.66 18.15
N MET A 378 10.13 4.76 18.32
CA MET A 378 11.46 5.12 18.83
C MET A 378 12.25 6.00 17.85
N LEU A 379 11.84 6.02 16.58
CA LEU A 379 12.47 6.80 15.52
C LEU A 379 11.73 8.09 15.16
N GLU A 380 10.54 8.33 15.71
CA GLU A 380 9.94 9.67 15.85
C GLU A 380 10.90 10.52 16.73
#